data_AF-A0A4V1IVM8-F1
#
_entry.id   AF-A0A4V1IVM8-F1
#
_cell.length_a   1.000
_cell.length_b   1.000
_cell.length_c   1.000
_cell.angle_alpha   90.00
_cell.angle_beta   90.00
_cell.angle_gamma   90.00
#
_symmetry.space_group_name_H-M   'P 1'
#
loop_
_entity.id
_entity.type
_entity.pdbx_description
1 polymer ?
#
loop_
_entity_poly.entity_id
_entity_poly.type
_entity_poly.pdbx_seq_one_letter_code
_entity_poly.pdbx_strand_id
1 'polypeptide(L)'
;GGVRTIKNAICIHEEDAGILFKHTDFRDESTIVTRGRKLIVSHIFTAANYEYCVYWVFLQDGTIQLDIKLTGILNTASHIPGEDTHGYGTEVYTGVNAHNHQHLFCLRIDPNLDGAENTIYQVDATPSSHAVGSQHNKHGNAFFAAKTKYSTASQGQANYDGSSSRTWDIANENKLNRYSQKPVSYKLVSREVASFLPQENGLAWRRAGFARHAIHVTKYQDDQLYPAGRHVTQTSGVPSKGLPEWISANPNENIANTDIVLWHTFGVTHFPTPEDYPIMPAEGITLLLRPRNFFERNPCMDGKHLSKPCAPFVAVTNWL
;
A
#
# COMPACT_ATOMS: atom_id res chain seq x y z
N GLY A 1 -0.93 -35.57 -6.66
CA GLY A 1 -0.19 -34.62 -5.81
C GLY A 1 1.28 -34.95 -5.79
N GLY A 2 1.98 -34.78 -6.92
CA GLY A 2 3.44 -34.83 -6.95
C GLY A 2 4.05 -33.47 -6.62
N VAL A 3 5.35 -33.43 -6.30
CA VAL A 3 6.06 -32.18 -6.01
C VAL A 3 6.42 -31.47 -7.32
N ARG A 4 6.10 -30.17 -7.41
CA ARG A 4 6.53 -29.29 -8.50
C ARG A 4 7.46 -28.23 -7.92
N THR A 5 8.63 -28.06 -8.52
CA THR A 5 9.58 -27.01 -8.16
C THR A 5 9.52 -25.89 -9.21
N ILE A 6 9.35 -24.66 -8.75
CA ILE A 6 9.58 -23.46 -9.56
C ILE A 6 10.95 -22.91 -9.15
N LYS A 7 11.97 -23.15 -9.97
CA LYS A 7 13.32 -22.67 -9.68
C LYS A 7 13.33 -21.15 -9.71
N ASN A 8 14.08 -20.54 -8.79
CA ASN A 8 14.30 -19.08 -8.75
C ASN A 8 12.99 -18.27 -8.71
N ALA A 9 11.93 -18.80 -8.08
CA ALA A 9 10.64 -18.13 -7.97
C ALA A 9 10.69 -16.81 -7.17
N ILE A 10 11.69 -16.67 -6.29
CA ILE A 10 11.90 -15.50 -5.43
C ILE A 10 13.32 -15.01 -5.66
N CYS A 11 13.47 -13.71 -5.87
CA CYS A 11 14.75 -13.01 -5.92
C CYS A 11 14.93 -12.15 -4.66
N ILE A 12 16.11 -12.19 -4.05
CA ILE A 12 16.45 -11.43 -2.85
C ILE A 12 17.81 -10.75 -3.06
N HIS A 13 17.85 -9.43 -2.93
CA HIS A 13 19.07 -8.64 -3.10
C HIS A 13 18.99 -7.28 -2.40
N GLU A 14 20.12 -6.60 -2.21
CA GLU A 14 20.16 -5.20 -1.77
C GLU A 14 20.50 -4.26 -2.94
N GLU A 15 19.93 -3.06 -2.92
CA GLU A 15 20.21 -1.99 -3.88
C GLU A 15 20.56 -0.70 -3.13
N ASP A 16 21.34 0.17 -3.80
CA ASP A 16 21.50 1.55 -3.37
C ASP A 16 20.14 2.30 -3.42
N ALA A 17 19.87 3.08 -2.38
CA ALA A 17 18.63 3.85 -2.23
C ALA A 17 18.88 5.36 -2.15
N GLY A 18 19.99 5.84 -2.74
CA GLY A 18 20.33 7.26 -2.75
C GLY A 18 20.74 7.80 -1.38
N ILE A 19 20.22 8.97 -1.01
CA ILE A 19 20.54 9.63 0.27
C ILE A 19 19.58 9.12 1.35
N LEU A 20 20.13 8.54 2.42
CA LEU A 20 19.36 8.18 3.62
C LEU A 20 19.08 9.42 4.48
N PHE A 21 20.13 10.20 4.74
CA PHE A 21 20.02 11.52 5.34
C PHE A 21 21.24 12.37 4.99
N LYS A 22 21.03 13.69 4.99
CA LYS A 22 22.08 14.69 4.80
C LYS A 22 21.75 15.94 5.61
N HIS A 23 22.76 16.57 6.18
CA HIS A 23 22.67 17.92 6.72
C HIS A 23 23.99 18.68 6.48
N THR A 24 23.89 19.99 6.28
CA THR A 24 25.01 20.92 6.19
C THR A 24 24.68 22.16 7.03
N ASP A 25 25.55 22.52 7.97
CA ASP A 25 25.42 23.80 8.69
C ASP A 25 26.14 24.90 7.90
N PHE A 26 25.44 25.99 7.62
CA PHE A 26 26.00 27.11 6.84
C PHE A 26 26.98 27.97 7.65
N ARG A 27 27.02 27.83 8.98
CA ARG A 27 27.85 28.68 9.86
C ARG A 27 29.31 28.27 9.87
N ASP A 28 29.57 26.96 9.77
CA ASP A 28 30.89 26.35 9.81
C ASP A 28 31.15 25.38 8.65
N GLU A 29 30.19 25.27 7.72
CA GLU A 29 30.21 24.41 6.53
C GLU A 29 30.30 22.90 6.85
N SER A 30 30.11 22.50 8.11
CA SER A 30 30.13 21.10 8.51
C SER A 30 29.01 20.32 7.82
N THR A 31 29.34 19.14 7.30
CA THR A 31 28.42 18.31 6.51
C THR A 31 28.44 16.86 6.96
N ILE A 32 27.25 16.28 7.09
CA ILE A 32 27.04 14.84 7.29
C ILE A 32 26.17 14.30 6.16
N VAL A 33 26.59 13.18 5.57
CA VAL A 33 25.84 12.46 4.52
C VAL A 33 25.94 10.97 4.78
N THR A 34 24.81 10.29 4.71
CA THR A 34 24.72 8.83 4.73
C THR A 34 23.90 8.35 3.54
N ARG A 35 24.42 7.36 2.81
CA ARG A 35 23.68 6.72 1.71
C ARG A 35 22.73 5.66 2.25
N GLY A 36 21.59 5.54 1.58
CA GLY A 36 20.60 4.51 1.87
C GLY A 36 20.87 3.23 1.10
N ARG A 37 20.45 2.12 1.68
CA ARG A 37 20.29 0.83 1.02
C ARG A 37 18.88 0.32 1.27
N LYS A 38 18.37 -0.47 0.34
CA LYS A 38 17.10 -1.17 0.47
C LYS A 38 17.30 -2.66 0.20
N LEU A 39 16.75 -3.51 1.06
CA LEU A 39 16.63 -4.95 0.81
C LEU A 39 15.34 -5.17 0.03
N ILE A 40 15.41 -5.97 -1.04
CA ILE A 40 14.28 -6.27 -1.90
C ILE A 40 14.05 -7.78 -1.89
N VAL A 41 12.82 -8.18 -1.62
CA VAL A 41 12.32 -9.56 -1.81
C VAL A 41 11.25 -9.49 -2.88
N SER A 42 11.49 -10.13 -4.02
CA SER A 42 10.63 -9.99 -5.19
C SER A 42 10.25 -11.29 -5.85
N HIS A 43 9.14 -11.26 -6.57
CA HIS A 43 8.74 -12.29 -7.52
C HIS A 43 7.98 -11.65 -8.68
N ILE A 44 7.95 -12.34 -9.81
CA ILE A 44 7.19 -11.91 -10.99
C ILE A 44 6.29 -13.07 -11.38
N PHE A 45 5.02 -12.79 -11.64
CA PHE A 45 4.09 -13.79 -12.16
C PHE A 45 3.38 -13.27 -13.41
N THR A 46 3.12 -14.20 -14.34
CA THR A 46 2.38 -13.94 -15.58
C THR A 46 0.95 -14.45 -15.41
N ALA A 47 -0.03 -13.57 -15.66
CA ALA A 47 -1.44 -13.90 -15.72
C ALA A 47 -1.90 -13.76 -17.18
N ALA A 48 -1.67 -14.82 -17.96
CA ALA A 48 -1.89 -14.85 -19.40
C ALA A 48 -1.13 -13.74 -20.14
N ASN A 49 -1.77 -12.59 -20.37
CA ASN A 49 -1.23 -11.46 -21.12
C ASN A 49 -0.42 -10.47 -20.26
N TYR A 50 -0.68 -10.38 -18.95
CA TYR A 50 -0.01 -9.42 -18.06
C TYR A 50 1.11 -10.05 -17.24
N GLU A 51 2.15 -9.27 -16.97
CA GLU A 51 3.16 -9.51 -15.95
C GLU A 51 2.94 -8.59 -14.75
N TYR A 52 3.00 -9.18 -13.56
CA TYR A 52 2.96 -8.46 -12.29
C TYR A 52 4.28 -8.66 -11.56
N CYS A 53 5.06 -7.60 -11.46
CA CYS A 53 6.33 -7.60 -10.75
C CYS A 53 6.14 -7.06 -9.34
N VAL A 54 6.24 -7.91 -8.32
CA VAL A 54 5.95 -7.57 -6.93
C VAL A 54 7.26 -7.49 -6.15
N TYR A 55 7.51 -6.35 -5.51
CA TYR A 55 8.73 -6.06 -4.75
C TYR A 55 8.38 -5.62 -3.34
N TRP A 56 8.75 -6.45 -2.36
CA TRP A 56 8.75 -6.06 -0.95
C TRP A 56 10.10 -5.43 -0.62
N VAL A 57 10.05 -4.15 -0.25
CA VAL A 57 11.22 -3.30 -0.07
C VAL A 57 11.35 -2.91 1.40
N PHE A 58 12.50 -3.18 2.00
CA PHE A 58 12.80 -2.84 3.39
C PHE A 58 13.90 -1.79 3.42
N LEU A 59 13.60 -0.63 3.99
CA LEU A 59 14.52 0.51 4.07
C LEU A 59 15.17 0.60 5.47
N GLN A 60 16.38 1.18 5.51
CA GLN A 60 17.15 1.34 6.75
C GLN A 60 16.47 2.21 7.81
N ASP A 61 15.54 3.10 7.42
CA ASP A 61 14.76 3.91 8.36
C ASP A 61 13.60 3.16 9.04
N GLY A 62 13.48 1.87 8.75
CA GLY A 62 12.40 1.00 9.20
C GLY A 62 11.15 1.04 8.32
N THR A 63 11.14 1.82 7.24
CA THR A 63 10.01 1.80 6.29
C THR A 63 9.95 0.45 5.57
N ILE A 64 8.76 -0.13 5.52
CA ILE A 64 8.42 -1.25 4.64
C ILE A 64 7.63 -0.68 3.47
N GLN A 65 7.99 -1.03 2.26
CA GLN A 65 7.38 -0.55 1.03
C GLN A 65 6.98 -1.75 0.17
N LEU A 66 5.81 -1.65 -0.45
CA LEU A 66 5.39 -2.58 -1.49
C LEU A 66 5.36 -1.81 -2.80
N ASP A 67 6.21 -2.23 -3.74
CA ASP A 67 6.17 -1.76 -5.12
C ASP A 67 5.60 -2.87 -6.01
N ILE A 68 4.64 -2.51 -6.85
CA ILE A 68 4.14 -3.36 -7.93
C ILE A 68 4.43 -2.64 -9.23
N LYS A 69 4.92 -3.38 -10.23
CA LYS A 69 5.01 -2.90 -11.61
C LYS A 69 4.12 -3.75 -12.49
N LEU A 70 3.21 -3.10 -13.21
CA LEU A 70 2.37 -3.72 -14.23
C LEU A 70 3.07 -3.58 -15.58
N THR A 71 3.28 -4.68 -16.29
CA THR A 71 3.84 -4.68 -17.65
C THR A 71 3.28 -5.89 -18.41
N GLY A 72 3.78 -6.17 -19.60
CA GLY A 72 3.26 -7.24 -20.45
C GLY A 72 2.39 -6.68 -21.56
N ILE A 73 1.32 -7.38 -21.89
CA ILE A 73 0.50 -7.11 -23.09
C ILE A 73 -0.94 -6.81 -22.65
N LEU A 74 -1.54 -5.78 -23.25
CA LEU A 74 -2.95 -5.43 -23.04
C LEU A 74 -3.89 -6.62 -23.36
N ASN A 75 -5.01 -6.70 -22.64
CA ASN A 75 -6.14 -7.48 -23.14
C ASN A 75 -6.78 -6.74 -24.33
N THR A 76 -7.00 -7.45 -25.42
CA THR A 76 -7.50 -6.84 -26.66
C THR A 76 -8.72 -7.58 -27.21
N ALA A 77 -9.54 -6.84 -27.93
CA ALA A 77 -10.66 -7.33 -28.72
C ALA A 77 -10.52 -6.83 -30.16
N SER A 78 -11.07 -7.60 -31.10
CA SER A 78 -11.20 -7.17 -32.49
C SER A 78 -12.09 -5.94 -32.58
N HIS A 79 -11.72 -5.01 -33.46
CA HIS A 79 -12.43 -3.76 -33.67
C HIS A 79 -12.50 -3.43 -35.15
N ILE A 80 -13.59 -2.81 -35.60
CA ILE A 80 -13.67 -2.30 -36.97
C ILE A 80 -12.89 -0.98 -36.99
N PRO A 81 -11.87 -0.81 -37.86
CA PRO A 81 -11.08 0.42 -37.86
C PRO A 81 -11.93 1.69 -37.99
N GLY A 82 -11.74 2.65 -37.07
CA GLY A 82 -12.48 3.90 -37.04
C GLY A 82 -13.92 3.81 -36.48
N GLU A 83 -14.34 2.66 -35.95
CA GLU A 83 -15.58 2.54 -35.17
C GLU A 83 -15.43 3.26 -33.82
N ASP A 84 -16.54 3.79 -33.27
CA ASP A 84 -16.54 4.43 -31.96
C ASP A 84 -16.45 3.38 -30.84
N THR A 85 -15.47 3.50 -29.95
CA THR A 85 -15.33 2.63 -28.76
C THR A 85 -16.32 2.98 -27.65
N HIS A 86 -17.13 4.03 -27.83
CA HIS A 86 -18.08 4.58 -26.88
C HIS A 86 -17.46 4.94 -25.53
N GLY A 87 -16.16 5.22 -25.52
CA GLY A 87 -15.39 5.51 -24.31
C GLY A 87 -15.10 4.30 -23.42
N TYR A 88 -15.39 3.08 -23.85
CA TYR A 88 -15.13 1.84 -23.09
C TYR A 88 -13.77 1.19 -23.40
N GLY A 89 -13.01 1.78 -24.31
CA GLY A 89 -11.66 1.34 -24.67
C GLY A 89 -11.01 2.31 -25.67
N THR A 90 -9.85 1.90 -26.17
CA THR A 90 -9.04 2.67 -27.12
C THR A 90 -8.60 1.78 -28.28
N GLU A 91 -8.73 2.26 -29.52
CA GLU A 91 -8.08 1.63 -30.68
C GLU A 91 -6.56 1.89 -30.59
N VAL A 92 -5.81 0.95 -29.99
CA VAL A 92 -4.36 1.08 -29.76
C VAL A 92 -3.51 0.70 -30.98
N TYR A 93 -4.12 0.00 -31.93
CA TYR A 93 -3.59 -0.32 -33.25
C TYR A 93 -4.76 -0.54 -34.22
N THR A 94 -4.54 -0.40 -35.53
CA THR A 94 -5.61 -0.58 -36.53
C THR A 94 -6.34 -1.91 -36.34
N GLY A 95 -7.63 -1.84 -35.99
CA GLY A 95 -8.49 -2.99 -35.74
C GLY A 95 -8.34 -3.67 -34.38
N VAL A 96 -7.65 -3.03 -33.42
CA VAL A 96 -7.36 -3.57 -32.08
C VAL A 96 -7.87 -2.62 -31.01
N ASN A 97 -8.96 -2.99 -30.33
CA ASN A 97 -9.49 -2.24 -29.20
C ASN A 97 -9.00 -2.84 -27.87
N ALA A 98 -8.41 -2.01 -27.02
CA ALA A 98 -8.07 -2.36 -25.64
C ALA A 98 -9.10 -1.74 -24.69
N HIS A 99 -9.84 -2.58 -23.97
CA HIS A 99 -10.90 -2.12 -23.07
C HIS A 99 -10.34 -1.48 -21.78
N ASN A 100 -11.06 -0.49 -21.25
CA ASN A 100 -10.78 0.11 -19.95
C ASN A 100 -10.89 -0.94 -18.83
N HIS A 101 -10.00 -0.89 -17.85
CA HIS A 101 -9.99 -1.85 -16.75
C HIS A 101 -9.35 -1.28 -15.48
N GLN A 102 -9.51 -1.99 -14.36
CA GLN A 102 -8.83 -1.67 -13.10
C GLN A 102 -7.98 -2.85 -12.65
N HIS A 103 -6.80 -2.56 -12.12
CA HIS A 103 -5.98 -3.52 -11.38
C HIS A 103 -6.10 -3.18 -9.90
N LEU A 104 -6.90 -3.94 -9.16
CA LEU A 104 -7.11 -3.75 -7.73
C LEU A 104 -6.55 -4.93 -6.93
N PHE A 105 -5.77 -4.62 -5.91
CA PHE A 105 -5.12 -5.56 -5.01
C PHE A 105 -5.71 -5.41 -3.62
N CYS A 106 -5.67 -6.48 -2.82
CA CYS A 106 -6.03 -6.44 -1.41
C CYS A 106 -4.84 -6.90 -0.56
N LEU A 107 -4.16 -5.94 0.07
CA LEU A 107 -3.09 -6.18 1.00
C LEU A 107 -3.65 -6.59 2.36
N ARG A 108 -3.37 -7.81 2.82
CA ARG A 108 -3.67 -8.30 4.18
C ARG A 108 -2.47 -8.01 5.09
N ILE A 109 -2.67 -7.20 6.12
CA ILE A 109 -1.67 -6.89 7.14
C ILE A 109 -2.17 -7.43 8.48
N ASP A 110 -1.37 -8.30 9.08
CA ASP A 110 -1.60 -8.96 10.35
C ASP A 110 -0.58 -8.41 11.36
N PRO A 111 -0.85 -7.23 11.95
CA PRO A 111 0.14 -6.52 12.72
C PRO A 111 0.38 -7.17 14.08
N ASN A 112 1.64 -7.19 14.49
CA ASN A 112 2.06 -7.50 15.85
C ASN A 112 3.03 -6.42 16.31
N LEU A 113 2.51 -5.18 16.39
CA LEU A 113 3.32 -4.00 16.65
C LEU A 113 3.61 -3.86 18.14
N ASP A 114 4.82 -4.22 18.57
CA ASP A 114 5.20 -4.27 20.01
C ASP A 114 4.22 -5.09 20.87
N GLY A 115 3.56 -6.09 20.26
CA GLY A 115 2.50 -6.90 20.84
C GLY A 115 1.29 -7.04 19.92
N ALA A 116 0.47 -8.06 20.18
CA ALA A 116 -0.68 -8.42 19.34
C ALA A 116 -1.90 -7.49 19.53
N GLU A 117 -1.95 -6.71 20.61
CA GLU A 117 -3.06 -5.79 20.88
C GLU A 117 -2.85 -4.49 20.12
N ASN A 118 -3.49 -4.35 18.95
CA ASN A 118 -3.34 -3.20 18.09
C ASN A 118 -4.72 -2.55 17.78
N THR A 119 -4.68 -1.28 17.36
CA THR A 119 -5.84 -0.48 16.97
C THR A 119 -5.52 0.26 15.66
N ILE A 120 -6.50 0.36 14.77
CA ILE A 120 -6.41 1.21 13.58
C ILE A 120 -7.00 2.60 13.86
N TYR A 121 -6.25 3.63 13.45
CA TYR A 121 -6.73 5.00 13.40
C TYR A 121 -6.72 5.51 11.96
N GLN A 122 -7.85 6.01 11.49
CA GLN A 122 -7.87 6.89 10.33
C GLN A 122 -7.29 8.25 10.72
N VAL A 123 -6.42 8.82 9.88
CA VAL A 123 -5.76 10.09 10.14
C VAL A 123 -5.95 11.03 8.96
N ASP A 124 -6.64 12.15 9.21
CA ASP A 124 -6.95 13.19 8.24
C ASP A 124 -6.20 14.49 8.58
N ALA A 125 -5.58 15.14 7.59
CA ALA A 125 -5.12 16.51 7.77
C ALA A 125 -6.33 17.45 7.84
N THR A 126 -6.42 18.26 8.91
CA THR A 126 -7.62 19.05 9.20
C THR A 126 -7.23 20.48 9.60
N PRO A 127 -7.79 21.52 8.95
CA PRO A 127 -7.60 22.90 9.40
C PRO A 127 -8.24 23.10 10.78
N SER A 128 -7.68 23.99 11.58
CA SER A 128 -8.30 24.39 12.85
C SER A 128 -9.70 24.96 12.60
N SER A 129 -10.67 24.58 13.45
CA SER A 129 -12.03 25.14 13.42
C SER A 129 -12.11 26.58 13.92
N HIS A 130 -11.04 27.09 14.53
CA HIS A 130 -10.98 28.47 15.01
C HIS A 130 -10.80 29.47 13.86
N ALA A 131 -11.60 30.53 13.87
CA ALA A 131 -11.56 31.58 12.87
C ALA A 131 -10.22 32.33 12.83
N VAL A 132 -9.87 32.85 11.65
CA VAL A 132 -8.74 33.78 11.47
C VAL A 132 -8.94 35.00 12.36
N GLY A 133 -7.88 35.45 13.03
CA GLY A 133 -7.93 36.58 13.97
C GLY A 133 -8.38 36.22 15.38
N SER A 134 -8.87 35.00 15.61
CA SER A 134 -9.17 34.51 16.97
C SER A 134 -7.90 34.32 17.80
N GLN A 135 -8.03 34.26 19.13
CA GLN A 135 -6.91 33.99 20.03
C GLN A 135 -6.20 32.66 19.70
N HIS A 136 -6.94 31.66 19.23
CA HIS A 136 -6.43 30.32 18.95
C HIS A 136 -5.94 30.11 17.51
N ASN A 137 -6.24 31.03 16.59
CA ASN A 137 -5.80 30.94 15.20
C ASN A 137 -5.63 32.34 14.57
N LYS A 138 -4.87 33.21 15.24
CA LYS A 138 -4.73 34.63 14.88
C LYS A 138 -4.38 34.85 13.41
N HIS A 139 -3.52 33.99 12.86
CA HIS A 139 -3.03 34.10 11.49
C HIS A 139 -3.62 33.06 10.52
N GLY A 140 -4.60 32.25 10.95
CA GLY A 140 -5.26 31.29 10.07
C GLY A 140 -4.42 30.07 9.67
N ASN A 141 -3.23 29.89 10.23
CA ASN A 141 -2.26 28.87 9.80
C ASN A 141 -2.34 27.57 10.61
N ALA A 142 -3.24 27.47 11.60
CA ALA A 142 -3.34 26.28 12.44
C ALA A 142 -4.05 25.13 11.72
N PHE A 143 -3.44 23.94 11.76
CA PHE A 143 -4.00 22.67 11.32
C PHE A 143 -3.47 21.55 12.23
N PHE A 144 -4.11 20.38 12.17
CA PHE A 144 -3.76 19.23 12.98
C PHE A 144 -4.07 17.93 12.24
N ALA A 145 -3.60 16.81 12.80
CA ALA A 145 -3.94 15.47 12.33
C ALA A 145 -5.13 14.95 13.15
N ALA A 146 -6.33 15.02 12.60
CA ALA A 146 -7.52 14.46 13.21
C ALA A 146 -7.43 12.94 13.17
N LYS A 147 -7.56 12.28 14.33
CA LYS A 147 -7.51 10.82 14.42
C LYS A 147 -8.89 10.25 14.77
N THR A 148 -9.40 9.36 13.93
CA THR A 148 -10.64 8.62 14.17
C THR A 148 -10.28 7.17 14.49
N LYS A 149 -10.61 6.73 15.71
CA LYS A 149 -10.38 5.35 16.18
C LYS A 149 -11.43 4.41 15.60
N TYR A 150 -11.01 3.31 15.00
CA TYR A 150 -11.92 2.22 14.64
C TYR A 150 -12.10 1.28 15.83
N SER A 151 -13.33 1.12 16.29
CA SER A 151 -13.64 0.31 17.48
C SER A 151 -14.45 -0.94 17.17
N THR A 152 -15.28 -0.90 16.12
CA THR A 152 -16.06 -2.07 15.67
C THR A 152 -15.83 -2.38 14.19
N ALA A 153 -16.00 -3.65 13.79
CA ALA A 153 -15.82 -4.08 12.40
C ALA A 153 -16.62 -3.25 11.37
N SER A 154 -17.86 -2.86 11.71
CA SER A 154 -18.68 -1.98 10.84
C SER A 154 -18.10 -0.57 10.67
N GLN A 155 -17.48 -0.01 11.72
CA GLN A 155 -16.78 1.29 11.67
C GLN A 155 -15.40 1.20 11.00
N GLY A 156 -14.80 0.01 10.96
CA GLY A 156 -13.47 -0.26 10.42
C GLY A 156 -13.37 -0.22 8.90
N GLN A 157 -14.19 0.58 8.23
CA GLN A 157 -14.27 0.66 6.77
C GLN A 157 -14.20 2.12 6.31
N ALA A 158 -13.31 2.42 5.36
CA ALA A 158 -13.21 3.76 4.79
C ALA A 158 -12.55 3.78 3.42
N ASN A 159 -12.81 4.86 2.68
CA ASN A 159 -12.13 5.19 1.44
C ASN A 159 -10.96 6.15 1.69
N TYR A 160 -9.99 6.15 0.77
CA TYR A 160 -8.98 7.20 0.72
C TYR A 160 -9.62 8.55 0.39
N ASP A 161 -9.08 9.60 0.97
CA ASP A 161 -9.47 10.98 0.70
C ASP A 161 -8.21 11.79 0.40
N GLY A 162 -8.04 12.13 -0.88
CA GLY A 162 -6.91 12.93 -1.33
C GLY A 162 -6.94 14.36 -0.80
N SER A 163 -8.12 14.90 -0.47
CA SER A 163 -8.28 16.28 0.02
C SER A 163 -7.72 16.46 1.44
N SER A 164 -7.79 15.42 2.26
CA SER A 164 -7.21 15.39 3.61
C SER A 164 -5.86 14.68 3.68
N SER A 165 -5.32 14.22 2.53
CA SER A 165 -4.13 13.36 2.48
C SER A 165 -4.24 12.17 3.45
N ARG A 166 -5.41 11.52 3.48
CA ARG A 166 -5.75 10.49 4.46
C ARG A 166 -4.69 9.40 4.57
N THR A 167 -4.38 8.99 5.79
CA THR A 167 -3.51 7.84 6.10
C THR A 167 -4.14 6.99 7.19
N TRP A 168 -3.59 5.81 7.45
CA TRP A 168 -4.03 4.97 8.57
C TRP A 168 -2.85 4.61 9.46
N ASP A 169 -3.00 4.79 10.77
CA ASP A 169 -2.01 4.34 11.75
C ASP A 169 -2.45 2.99 12.32
N ILE A 170 -1.57 1.99 12.26
CA ILE A 170 -1.63 0.76 13.04
C ILE A 170 -0.89 1.07 14.34
N ALA A 171 -1.56 1.08 15.48
CA ALA A 171 -0.99 1.56 16.74
C ALA A 171 -1.14 0.54 17.87
N ASN A 172 -0.14 0.49 18.75
CA ASN A 172 -0.23 -0.21 20.03
C ASN A 172 -0.42 0.82 21.14
N GLU A 173 -1.63 0.89 21.70
CA GLU A 173 -2.01 1.87 22.72
C GLU A 173 -1.36 1.59 24.09
N ASN A 174 -0.94 0.35 24.32
CA ASN A 174 -0.28 -0.07 25.56
C ASN A 174 1.20 0.32 25.62
N LYS A 175 1.76 0.87 24.53
CA LYS A 175 3.17 1.25 24.41
C LYS A 175 3.28 2.69 23.93
N LEU A 176 3.68 3.57 24.83
CA LEU A 176 3.89 4.99 24.53
C LEU A 176 5.37 5.27 24.25
N ASN A 177 5.61 6.06 23.21
CA ASN A 177 6.93 6.64 22.98
C ASN A 177 7.30 7.56 24.13
N ARG A 178 8.53 7.42 24.65
CA ARG A 178 9.03 8.18 25.80
C ARG A 178 8.95 9.70 25.63
N TYR A 179 9.17 10.22 24.43
CA TYR A 179 9.26 11.66 24.21
C TYR A 179 7.94 12.24 23.71
N SER A 180 7.33 11.62 22.71
CA SER A 180 6.08 12.15 22.14
C SER A 180 4.85 11.83 22.98
N GLN A 181 4.95 10.86 23.91
CA GLN A 181 3.83 10.34 24.71
C GLN A 181 2.67 9.82 23.85
N LYS A 182 2.94 9.49 22.59
CA LYS A 182 2.00 8.91 21.64
C LYS A 182 2.20 7.40 21.56
N PRO A 183 1.15 6.63 21.29
CA PRO A 183 1.27 5.21 20.93
C PRO A 183 2.32 4.99 19.85
N VAL A 184 3.13 3.94 20.00
CA VAL A 184 3.98 3.44 18.91
C VAL A 184 3.09 3.03 17.75
N SER A 185 3.45 3.42 16.52
CA SER A 185 2.65 3.08 15.34
C SER A 185 3.48 2.82 14.10
N TYR A 186 2.91 2.06 13.17
CA TYR A 186 3.28 2.10 11.75
C TYR A 186 2.15 2.75 10.96
N LYS A 187 2.49 3.76 10.16
CA LYS A 187 1.56 4.50 9.33
C LYS A 187 1.54 3.93 7.92
N LEU A 188 0.38 3.48 7.46
CA LEU A 188 0.09 3.22 6.06
C LEU A 188 -0.06 4.54 5.30
N VAL A 189 0.84 4.77 4.35
CA VAL A 189 0.80 5.85 3.37
C VAL A 189 0.60 5.21 1.99
N SER A 190 -0.57 5.41 1.40
CA SER A 190 -0.95 4.86 0.10
C SER A 190 -1.75 5.91 -0.66
N ARG A 191 -1.45 6.13 -1.95
CA ARG A 191 -2.05 7.22 -2.75
C ARG A 191 -2.69 6.70 -4.03
N GLU A 192 -2.19 5.59 -4.54
CA GLU A 192 -2.70 4.83 -5.69
C GLU A 192 -3.90 3.99 -5.23
N VAL A 193 -4.99 4.69 -4.90
CA VAL A 193 -6.22 4.10 -4.36
C VAL A 193 -7.37 4.44 -5.29
N ALA A 194 -7.50 3.67 -6.37
CA ALA A 194 -8.61 3.81 -7.30
C ALA A 194 -9.94 3.36 -6.66
N SER A 195 -10.97 4.21 -6.75
CA SER A 195 -12.33 3.82 -6.41
C SER A 195 -12.79 2.66 -7.27
N PHE A 196 -13.50 1.71 -6.68
CA PHE A 196 -14.04 0.57 -7.41
C PHE A 196 -15.24 1.00 -8.26
N LEU A 197 -15.08 0.95 -9.58
CA LEU A 197 -16.03 1.49 -10.56
C LEU A 197 -17.23 0.59 -10.89
N PRO A 198 -17.15 -0.75 -10.83
CA PRO A 198 -18.31 -1.61 -11.06
C PRO A 198 -19.48 -1.24 -10.14
N GLN A 199 -20.66 -1.10 -10.74
CA GLN A 199 -21.85 -0.64 -10.03
C GLN A 199 -22.35 -1.67 -9.02
N GLU A 200 -23.03 -1.16 -7.99
CA GLU A 200 -23.69 -1.97 -6.97
C GLU A 200 -24.59 -3.04 -7.61
N ASN A 201 -24.60 -4.24 -7.02
CA ASN A 201 -25.28 -5.43 -7.52
C ASN A 201 -24.78 -5.97 -8.88
N GLY A 202 -23.78 -5.36 -9.53
CA GLY A 202 -23.05 -5.96 -10.65
C GLY A 202 -22.32 -7.25 -10.25
N LEU A 203 -21.95 -8.09 -11.23
CA LEU A 203 -21.24 -9.35 -10.96
C LEU A 203 -19.89 -9.11 -10.27
N ALA A 204 -19.09 -8.18 -10.79
CA ALA A 204 -17.83 -7.79 -10.18
C ALA A 204 -18.05 -7.23 -8.77
N TRP A 205 -19.07 -6.40 -8.58
CA TRP A 205 -19.42 -5.85 -7.27
C TRP A 205 -19.72 -6.91 -6.23
N ARG A 206 -20.53 -7.89 -6.61
CA ARG A 206 -20.89 -9.03 -5.75
C ARG A 206 -19.72 -9.93 -5.41
N ARG A 207 -18.78 -10.13 -6.33
CA ARG A 207 -17.64 -11.05 -6.15
C ARG A 207 -16.42 -10.41 -5.49
N ALA A 208 -16.17 -9.13 -5.72
CA ALA A 208 -15.01 -8.41 -5.21
C ALA A 208 -15.40 -7.45 -4.07
N GLY A 209 -16.08 -7.99 -3.05
CA GLY A 209 -16.58 -7.16 -1.94
C GLY A 209 -15.49 -6.43 -1.15
N PHE A 210 -14.27 -6.95 -1.15
CA PHE A 210 -13.09 -6.29 -0.58
C PHE A 210 -12.73 -4.97 -1.27
N ALA A 211 -13.12 -4.79 -2.54
CA ALA A 211 -12.77 -3.60 -3.31
C ALA A 211 -13.73 -2.42 -3.04
N ARG A 212 -14.83 -2.64 -2.31
CA ARG A 212 -15.86 -1.61 -2.06
C ARG A 212 -15.36 -0.48 -1.15
N HIS A 213 -14.31 -0.73 -0.37
CA HIS A 213 -13.61 0.26 0.43
C HIS A 213 -12.09 0.13 0.31
N ALA A 214 -11.39 1.25 0.50
CA ALA A 214 -9.92 1.27 0.52
C ALA A 214 -9.35 0.54 1.74
N ILE A 215 -10.08 0.53 2.86
CA ILE A 215 -9.71 -0.15 4.10
C ILE A 215 -10.89 -0.94 4.62
N HIS A 216 -10.61 -2.14 5.11
CA HIS A 216 -11.44 -2.90 6.04
C HIS A 216 -10.59 -3.34 7.23
N VAL A 217 -11.18 -3.45 8.40
CA VAL A 217 -10.53 -3.98 9.60
C VAL A 217 -11.41 -5.06 10.20
N THR A 218 -10.84 -6.23 10.42
CA THR A 218 -11.51 -7.36 11.10
C THR A 218 -10.72 -7.74 12.33
N LYS A 219 -11.36 -8.44 13.27
CA LYS A 219 -10.63 -9.16 14.30
C LYS A 219 -9.92 -10.36 13.65
N TYR A 220 -8.75 -10.73 14.16
CA TYR A 220 -8.03 -11.90 13.67
C TYR A 220 -8.84 -13.20 13.88
N GLN A 221 -8.83 -14.06 12.86
CA GLN A 221 -9.25 -15.47 12.92
C GLN A 221 -8.39 -16.29 11.94
N ASP A 222 -8.03 -17.53 12.33
CA ASP A 222 -7.06 -18.38 11.61
C ASP A 222 -7.40 -18.64 10.14
N ASP A 223 -8.69 -18.78 9.80
CA ASP A 223 -9.16 -19.15 8.47
C ASP A 223 -9.53 -17.94 7.58
N GLN A 224 -9.38 -16.72 8.10
CA GLN A 224 -9.64 -15.48 7.39
C GLN A 224 -8.42 -15.01 6.58
N LEU A 225 -8.20 -15.69 5.44
CA LEU A 225 -7.08 -15.42 4.52
C LEU A 225 -7.52 -14.78 3.20
N TYR A 226 -8.67 -15.18 2.66
CA TYR A 226 -9.09 -14.82 1.31
C TYR A 226 -10.28 -13.85 1.33
N PRO A 227 -10.07 -12.57 0.97
CA PRO A 227 -11.08 -11.53 1.19
C PRO A 227 -12.27 -11.60 0.22
N ALA A 228 -12.20 -12.46 -0.80
CA ALA A 228 -13.29 -12.82 -1.71
C ALA A 228 -13.81 -14.26 -1.52
N GLY A 229 -13.40 -14.93 -0.44
CA GLY A 229 -13.72 -16.33 -0.14
C GLY A 229 -12.69 -17.33 -0.70
N ARG A 230 -12.72 -18.56 -0.15
CA ARG A 230 -11.74 -19.63 -0.47
C ARG A 230 -11.85 -20.19 -1.89
N HIS A 231 -13.07 -20.23 -2.44
CA HIS A 231 -13.36 -20.79 -3.76
C HIS A 231 -13.97 -19.71 -4.65
N VAL A 232 -13.13 -18.94 -5.34
CA VAL A 232 -13.56 -17.72 -6.07
C VAL A 232 -14.12 -18.03 -7.46
N THR A 233 -13.61 -19.05 -8.14
CA THR A 233 -13.97 -19.38 -9.53
C THR A 233 -15.47 -19.70 -9.65
N GLN A 234 -16.13 -19.13 -10.67
CA GLN A 234 -17.55 -19.34 -11.01
C GLN A 234 -18.58 -18.99 -9.91
N THR A 235 -18.18 -18.30 -8.84
CA THR A 235 -19.15 -17.82 -7.84
C THR A 235 -20.08 -16.76 -8.43
N SER A 236 -21.35 -16.78 -8.02
CA SER A 236 -22.31 -15.71 -8.34
C SER A 236 -22.05 -14.42 -7.54
N GLY A 237 -21.26 -14.53 -6.46
CA GLY A 237 -21.09 -13.47 -5.46
C GLY A 237 -22.32 -13.24 -4.58
N VAL A 238 -23.29 -14.17 -4.58
CA VAL A 238 -24.48 -14.12 -3.72
C VAL A 238 -24.56 -15.38 -2.83
N PRO A 239 -24.47 -15.25 -1.49
CA PRO A 239 -24.03 -14.05 -0.78
C PRO A 239 -22.56 -13.70 -1.09
N SER A 240 -22.19 -12.43 -0.89
CA SER A 240 -20.81 -11.98 -1.07
C SER A 240 -19.91 -12.62 -0.01
N LYS A 241 -18.89 -13.37 -0.43
CA LYS A 241 -18.00 -14.15 0.45
C LYS A 241 -16.79 -13.36 0.92
N GLY A 242 -16.14 -13.83 2.00
CA GLY A 242 -14.92 -13.24 2.53
C GLY A 242 -15.19 -12.00 3.40
N LEU A 243 -14.56 -10.87 3.11
CA LEU A 243 -14.64 -9.67 3.96
C LEU A 243 -16.07 -9.22 4.27
N PRO A 244 -16.98 -9.09 3.28
CA PRO A 244 -18.37 -8.71 3.57
C PRO A 244 -19.10 -9.73 4.44
N GLU A 245 -18.81 -11.02 4.26
CA GLU A 245 -19.41 -12.09 5.07
C GLU A 245 -18.94 -12.00 6.52
N TRP A 246 -17.64 -11.81 6.77
CA TRP A 246 -17.08 -11.70 8.11
C TRP A 246 -17.60 -10.46 8.86
N ILE A 247 -17.60 -9.30 8.20
CA ILE A 247 -18.06 -8.04 8.80
C ILE A 247 -19.57 -8.07 9.05
N SER A 248 -20.37 -8.59 8.12
CA SER A 248 -21.84 -8.65 8.28
C SER A 248 -22.28 -9.67 9.32
N ALA A 249 -21.51 -10.75 9.53
CA ALA A 249 -21.79 -11.72 10.59
C ALA A 249 -21.60 -11.11 11.98
N ASN A 250 -20.59 -10.25 12.18
CA ASN A 250 -20.28 -9.65 13.47
C ASN A 250 -19.98 -8.13 13.37
N PRO A 251 -20.96 -7.28 13.00
CA PRO A 251 -20.72 -5.86 12.71
C PRO A 251 -20.24 -5.05 13.92
N ASN A 252 -20.53 -5.52 15.13
CA ASN A 252 -20.13 -4.90 16.39
C ASN A 252 -18.92 -5.59 17.05
N GLU A 253 -18.24 -6.51 16.33
CA GLU A 253 -17.03 -7.15 16.84
C GLU A 253 -15.96 -6.10 17.17
N ASN A 254 -15.39 -6.19 18.37
CA ASN A 254 -14.34 -5.27 18.82
C ASN A 254 -13.07 -5.46 17.98
N ILE A 255 -12.56 -4.35 17.45
CA ILE A 255 -11.30 -4.27 16.70
C ILE A 255 -10.35 -3.20 17.27
N ALA A 256 -10.59 -2.76 18.50
CA ALA A 256 -9.70 -1.87 19.24
C ALA A 256 -8.92 -2.65 20.31
N ASN A 257 -7.62 -2.38 20.39
CA ASN A 257 -6.69 -2.94 21.36
C ASN A 257 -6.79 -4.47 21.48
N THR A 258 -6.81 -5.13 20.33
CA THR A 258 -6.94 -6.59 20.21
C THR A 258 -6.20 -7.08 18.98
N ASP A 259 -6.21 -8.38 18.75
CA ASP A 259 -5.62 -8.98 17.56
C ASP A 259 -6.52 -8.70 16.34
N ILE A 260 -5.97 -8.01 15.35
CA ILE A 260 -6.71 -7.44 14.23
C ILE A 260 -6.03 -7.79 12.91
N VAL A 261 -6.78 -7.67 11.82
CA VAL A 261 -6.24 -7.71 10.46
C VAL A 261 -6.71 -6.46 9.71
N LEU A 262 -5.75 -5.73 9.14
CA LEU A 262 -6.00 -4.62 8.24
C LEU A 262 -5.99 -5.12 6.80
N TRP A 263 -7.04 -4.81 6.06
CA TRP A 263 -7.19 -5.16 4.65
C TRP A 263 -7.23 -3.89 3.83
N HIS A 264 -6.21 -3.67 3.01
CA HIS A 264 -6.08 -2.46 2.22
C HIS A 264 -6.24 -2.74 0.73
N THR A 265 -7.28 -2.14 0.14
CA THR A 265 -7.50 -2.15 -1.30
C THR A 265 -6.83 -0.95 -1.94
N PHE A 266 -5.98 -1.21 -2.93
CA PHE A 266 -5.22 -0.21 -3.68
C PHE A 266 -5.05 -0.67 -5.13
N GLY A 267 -4.63 0.24 -6.01
CA GLY A 267 -4.46 -0.06 -7.42
C GLY A 267 -4.75 1.13 -8.33
N VAL A 268 -4.86 0.85 -9.63
CA VAL A 268 -5.00 1.85 -10.69
C VAL A 268 -6.22 1.59 -11.56
N THR A 269 -6.71 2.66 -12.19
CA THR A 269 -7.66 2.60 -13.31
C THR A 269 -6.88 2.86 -14.57
N HIS A 270 -6.90 1.89 -15.49
CA HIS A 270 -6.15 1.93 -16.73
C HIS A 270 -7.08 2.24 -17.90
N PHE A 271 -6.80 3.36 -18.57
CA PHE A 271 -7.36 3.75 -19.86
C PHE A 271 -6.27 3.56 -20.91
N PRO A 272 -6.26 2.44 -21.65
CA PRO A 272 -5.14 2.08 -22.50
C PRO A 272 -4.83 3.13 -23.56
N THR A 273 -3.55 3.28 -23.91
CA THR A 273 -3.08 4.15 -25.01
C THR A 273 -2.20 3.39 -26.00
N PRO A 274 -1.93 3.95 -27.20
CA PRO A 274 -1.03 3.31 -28.16
C PRO A 274 0.39 3.04 -27.64
N GLU A 275 0.89 3.85 -26.70
CA GLU A 275 2.20 3.64 -26.05
C GLU A 275 2.28 2.32 -25.27
N ASP A 276 1.13 1.74 -24.90
CA ASP A 276 1.04 0.48 -24.18
C ASP A 276 1.08 -0.74 -25.13
N TYR A 277 1.08 -0.52 -26.45
CA TYR A 277 1.01 -1.57 -27.47
C TYR A 277 2.27 -1.57 -28.37
N PRO A 278 2.82 -2.75 -28.76
CA PRO A 278 2.33 -4.10 -28.48
C PRO A 278 2.74 -4.65 -27.11
N ILE A 279 3.63 -3.97 -26.39
CA ILE A 279 4.11 -4.35 -25.06
C ILE A 279 4.14 -3.09 -24.20
N MET A 280 3.45 -3.15 -23.07
CA MET A 280 3.23 -2.05 -22.15
C MET A 280 4.49 -1.77 -21.34
N PRO A 281 5.02 -0.53 -21.37
CA PRO A 281 6.04 -0.09 -20.42
C PRO A 281 5.56 -0.26 -18.97
N ALA A 282 6.49 -0.47 -18.04
CA ALA A 282 6.13 -0.74 -16.66
C ALA A 282 5.44 0.44 -15.96
N GLU A 283 4.18 0.27 -15.57
CA GLU A 283 3.43 1.22 -14.73
C GLU A 283 3.61 0.88 -13.25
N GLY A 284 4.02 1.85 -12.42
CA GLY A 284 4.36 1.63 -11.02
C GLY A 284 3.21 1.96 -10.05
N ILE A 285 3.05 1.12 -9.04
CA ILE A 285 2.12 1.28 -7.92
C ILE A 285 2.92 1.09 -6.63
N THR A 286 2.77 1.99 -5.65
CA THR A 286 3.53 1.90 -4.41
C THR A 286 2.69 2.23 -3.18
N LEU A 287 3.07 1.64 -2.04
CA LEU A 287 2.59 2.04 -0.74
C LEU A 287 3.66 1.83 0.32
N LEU A 288 3.54 2.54 1.43
CA LEU A 288 4.52 2.55 2.52
C LEU A 288 3.85 2.24 3.86
N LEU A 289 4.52 1.45 4.69
CA LEU A 289 4.31 1.33 6.12
C LEU A 289 5.50 1.98 6.82
N ARG A 290 5.28 3.14 7.44
CA ARG A 290 6.34 3.97 8.03
C ARG A 290 6.29 3.95 9.55
N PRO A 291 7.40 3.72 10.27
CA PRO A 291 7.42 3.82 11.73
C PRO A 291 7.15 5.27 12.17
N ARG A 292 6.17 5.48 13.04
CA ARG A 292 5.80 6.77 13.64
C ARG A 292 5.70 6.64 15.15
N ASN A 293 6.47 7.43 15.88
CA ASN A 293 6.63 7.28 17.34
C ASN A 293 7.15 5.90 17.78
N PHE A 294 7.49 5.00 16.86
CA PHE A 294 8.00 3.67 17.17
C PHE A 294 9.40 3.77 17.78
N PHE A 295 10.32 4.43 17.08
CA PHE A 295 11.66 4.71 17.59
C PHE A 295 11.69 6.00 18.42
N GLU A 296 12.61 6.05 19.38
CA GLU A 296 12.87 7.22 20.22
C GLU A 296 13.58 8.37 19.48
N ARG A 297 14.31 8.03 18.41
CA ARG A 297 15.05 8.96 17.55
C ARG A 297 15.18 8.34 16.16
N ASN A 298 15.81 9.05 15.22
CA ASN A 298 16.14 8.48 13.91
C ASN A 298 16.95 7.17 14.11
N PRO A 299 16.45 6.01 13.65
CA PRO A 299 17.10 4.72 13.86
C PRO A 299 18.41 4.58 13.07
N CYS A 300 18.68 5.46 12.10
CA CYS A 300 19.84 5.38 11.22
C CYS A 300 21.10 6.09 11.76
N MET A 301 21.08 6.60 12.99
CA MET A 301 22.13 7.48 13.53
C MET A 301 23.39 6.74 14.02
N ASP A 302 23.40 5.42 14.04
CA ASP A 302 24.50 4.56 14.53
C ASP A 302 25.44 4.04 13.42
N GLY A 303 25.13 4.31 12.15
CA GLY A 303 25.92 3.87 11.01
C GLY A 303 27.28 4.58 10.87
N LYS A 304 28.31 3.83 10.42
CA LYS A 304 29.63 4.40 10.08
C LYS A 304 29.48 5.48 9.01
N HIS A 305 29.78 6.73 9.38
CA HIS A 305 29.79 7.85 8.44
C HIS A 305 30.82 7.61 7.32
N LEU A 306 30.42 7.85 6.07
CA LEU A 306 31.34 7.90 4.92
C LEU A 306 32.20 9.16 5.02
N SER A 307 33.17 9.15 5.95
CA SER A 307 34.10 10.25 6.18
C SER A 307 35.40 10.13 5.37
N LYS A 308 35.54 9.11 4.51
CA LYS A 308 36.69 8.96 3.60
C LYS A 308 36.24 8.42 2.23
N PRO A 309 36.87 8.86 1.11
CA PRO A 309 36.65 8.26 -0.20
C PRO A 309 37.04 6.78 -0.12
N CYS A 310 36.07 5.88 -0.25
CA CYS A 310 36.35 4.44 -0.29
C CYS A 310 37.06 4.10 -1.59
N ALA A 311 38.27 3.53 -1.48
CA ALA A 311 38.89 2.76 -2.54
C ALA A 311 37.97 1.61 -2.98
N PRO A 312 38.05 1.15 -4.24
CA PRO A 312 37.13 0.15 -4.79
C PRO A 312 37.22 -1.16 -4.00
N PHE A 313 36.08 -1.59 -3.46
CA PHE A 313 35.95 -2.87 -2.75
C PHE A 313 35.87 -3.99 -3.78
N VAL A 314 36.90 -4.85 -3.82
CA VAL A 314 36.90 -6.09 -4.59
C VAL A 314 36.08 -7.11 -3.82
N ALA A 315 34.92 -7.49 -4.35
CA ALA A 315 34.12 -8.59 -3.81
C ALA A 315 34.80 -9.92 -4.14
N VAL A 316 35.34 -10.60 -3.13
CA VAL A 316 35.75 -12.00 -3.23
C VAL A 316 34.49 -12.85 -3.08
N THR A 317 34.02 -13.42 -4.19
CA THR A 317 32.98 -14.45 -4.21
C THR A 317 33.57 -15.78 -3.76
N ASN A 318 33.01 -16.38 -2.71
CA ASN A 318 33.01 -17.82 -2.50
C ASN A 318 31.89 -18.19 -1.51
N TRP A 319 30.79 -18.73 -2.04
CA TRP A 319 29.87 -19.56 -1.28
C TRP A 319 29.61 -20.82 -2.11
N LEU A 320 30.04 -21.95 -1.55
CA LEU A 320 29.63 -23.31 -1.90
C LEU A 320 28.15 -23.51 -1.55
#